data_AF-A0A554K523-F1
#
_entry.id   AF-A0A554K523-F1
#
_cell.length_a   1.000
_cell.length_b   1.000
_cell.length_c   1.000
_cell.angle_alpha   90.00
_cell.angle_beta   90.00
_cell.angle_gamma   90.00
#
_symmetry.space_group_name_H-M   'P 1'
#
loop_
_entity.id
_entity.type
_entity.pdbx_description
1 polymer ?
#
loop_
_entity_poly.entity_id
_entity_poly.type
_entity_poly.pdbx_seq_one_letter_code
_entity_poly.pdbx_strand_id
1 'polypeptide(L)'
;MFGKAFKKIKVTFIPCRENEYRPKLLTGRFLIYYVVFLLLAKFVIVPFFLYFPKSSFFADLTKTQLIEFTNAARHDLGLSPVRENEVLSEAAFLKAKDMLQKSYFAHWSPEGISPWHWFAQSGYNWRLAGENLAIGFVDSEQVHSAWMSSLKHRDNILNGEFREVGISVLTGNFQGKETSLVVQLFGTQQVQAAPTAQSKEAIFLPALPPNLVGGPEQKPADKEESLVPKEQGQVLFAAPPPQLERTFAFFFFNFMASDYYGFVQKIIYWSFGLIMLSLLLTVFYDIFIYKRFEIQHKDAVLKAVIFGSLWFALLFLDKLLIIKLIAYEFQVD
;
A
#
# COMPACT_ATOMS: atom_id res chain seq x y z
N MET A 1 29.06 -29.95 -13.26
CA MET A 1 29.34 -28.79 -12.37
C MET A 1 28.58 -28.85 -11.03
N PHE A 2 27.37 -29.40 -10.96
CA PHE A 2 26.54 -29.47 -9.74
C PHE A 2 27.22 -30.15 -8.52
N GLY A 3 27.97 -31.23 -8.70
CA GLY A 3 28.62 -31.94 -7.58
C GLY A 3 29.70 -31.15 -6.85
N LYS A 4 30.44 -30.28 -7.55
CA LYS A 4 31.48 -29.43 -6.92
C LYS A 4 30.86 -28.30 -6.09
N ALA A 5 29.79 -27.69 -6.58
CA ALA A 5 29.04 -26.66 -5.85
C ALA A 5 28.39 -27.24 -4.59
N PHE A 6 27.71 -28.39 -4.70
CA PHE A 6 27.08 -29.06 -3.57
C PHE A 6 28.10 -29.45 -2.49
N LYS A 7 29.25 -30.02 -2.88
CA LYS A 7 30.33 -30.35 -1.95
C LYS A 7 30.86 -29.09 -1.23
N LYS A 8 30.98 -27.97 -1.93
CA LYS A 8 31.44 -26.70 -1.36
C LYS A 8 30.42 -26.14 -0.35
N ILE A 9 29.13 -26.20 -0.66
CA ILE A 9 28.04 -25.81 0.26
C ILE A 9 28.05 -26.71 1.51
N LYS A 10 28.07 -28.03 1.33
CA LYS A 10 28.11 -29.01 2.43
C LYS A 10 29.25 -28.72 3.41
N VAL A 11 30.48 -28.59 2.91
CA VAL A 11 31.68 -28.34 3.73
C VAL A 11 31.66 -26.96 4.41
N THR A 12 30.92 -25.99 3.85
CA THR A 12 30.87 -24.62 4.38
C THR A 12 29.85 -24.49 5.52
N PHE A 13 28.70 -25.14 5.42
CA PHE A 13 27.55 -24.94 6.32
C PHE A 13 27.23 -26.12 7.23
N ILE A 14 27.56 -27.35 6.82
CA ILE A 14 27.12 -28.57 7.51
C ILE A 14 28.32 -29.21 8.22
N PRO A 15 28.21 -29.55 9.52
CA PRO A 15 29.20 -30.37 10.21
C PRO A 15 29.33 -31.72 9.50
N CYS A 16 30.50 -32.02 8.96
CA CYS A 16 30.74 -33.29 8.29
C CYS A 16 32.19 -33.73 8.49
N ARG A 17 32.46 -35.02 8.25
CA ARG A 17 33.81 -35.58 8.44
C ARG A 17 34.88 -34.82 7.65
N GLU A 18 34.52 -34.29 6.48
CA GLU A 18 35.40 -33.54 5.59
C GLU A 18 35.76 -32.12 6.10
N ASN A 19 35.06 -31.59 7.10
CA ASN A 19 35.43 -30.34 7.79
C ASN A 19 35.68 -30.56 9.28
N GLU A 20 36.00 -31.80 9.68
CA GLU A 20 36.22 -32.17 11.09
C GLU A 20 35.01 -31.80 11.97
N TYR A 21 33.81 -31.85 11.40
CA TYR A 21 32.55 -31.44 12.02
C TYR A 21 32.52 -29.95 12.44
N ARG A 22 33.41 -29.13 11.87
CA ARG A 22 33.50 -27.70 12.12
C ARG A 22 33.31 -26.92 10.81
N PRO A 23 32.08 -26.44 10.53
CA PRO A 23 31.77 -25.69 9.31
C PRO A 23 32.71 -24.50 9.10
N LYS A 24 33.20 -24.30 7.87
CA LYS A 24 34.15 -23.22 7.54
C LYS A 24 33.60 -21.82 7.82
N LEU A 25 32.27 -21.67 7.82
CA LEU A 25 31.60 -20.43 8.18
C LEU A 25 31.87 -20.01 9.64
N LEU A 26 32.10 -20.99 10.53
CA LEU A 26 32.18 -20.81 11.99
C LEU A 26 33.62 -20.75 12.53
N THR A 27 34.61 -21.14 11.72
CA THR A 27 36.02 -21.26 12.12
C THR A 27 36.84 -19.98 11.94
N GLY A 28 36.39 -19.04 11.11
CA GLY A 28 37.11 -17.81 10.80
C GLY A 28 36.61 -16.55 11.50
N ARG A 29 37.31 -15.43 11.26
CA ARG A 29 36.84 -14.07 11.61
C ARG A 29 35.61 -13.62 10.82
N PHE A 30 35.14 -14.44 9.87
CA PHE A 30 33.95 -14.20 9.06
C PHE A 30 32.75 -13.81 9.90
N LEU A 31 32.49 -14.54 10.99
CA LEU A 31 31.35 -14.28 11.87
C LEU A 31 31.42 -12.88 12.50
N ILE A 32 32.63 -12.44 12.88
CA ILE A 32 32.90 -11.11 13.44
C ILE A 32 32.71 -10.04 12.36
N TYR A 33 33.29 -10.22 11.18
CA TYR A 33 33.12 -9.28 10.06
C TYR A 33 31.68 -9.18 9.60
N TYR A 34 30.94 -10.28 9.61
CA TYR A 34 29.52 -10.32 9.27
C TYR A 34 28.67 -9.57 10.31
N VAL A 35 28.93 -9.74 11.60
CA VAL A 35 28.25 -8.95 12.65
C VAL A 35 28.60 -7.47 12.55
N VAL A 36 29.87 -7.12 12.39
CA VAL A 36 30.31 -5.72 12.23
C VAL A 36 29.69 -5.11 10.97
N PHE A 37 29.65 -5.84 9.86
CA PHE A 37 29.00 -5.41 8.63
C PHE A 37 27.50 -5.15 8.84
N LEU A 38 26.78 -6.03 9.55
CA LEU A 38 25.36 -5.82 9.85
C LEU A 38 25.12 -4.64 10.78
N LEU A 39 25.97 -4.45 11.78
CA LEU A 39 25.91 -3.28 12.67
C LEU A 39 26.20 -2.00 11.88
N LEU A 40 27.25 -1.97 11.06
CA LEU A 40 27.59 -0.84 10.19
C LEU A 40 26.49 -0.55 9.18
N ALA A 41 25.94 -1.59 8.53
CA ALA A 41 24.79 -1.45 7.65
C ALA A 41 23.63 -0.81 8.42
N LYS A 42 23.35 -1.23 9.66
CA LYS A 42 22.32 -0.61 10.51
C LYS A 42 22.65 0.84 10.88
N PHE A 43 23.91 1.17 11.16
CA PHE A 43 24.38 2.53 11.44
C PHE A 43 24.48 3.43 10.22
N VAL A 44 24.46 2.89 8.99
CA VAL A 44 24.33 3.67 7.76
C VAL A 44 22.85 3.80 7.40
N ILE A 45 22.08 2.71 7.51
CA ILE A 45 20.65 2.66 7.21
C ILE A 45 19.85 3.56 8.16
N VAL A 46 20.08 3.53 9.47
CA VAL A 46 19.27 4.33 10.41
C VAL A 46 19.44 5.84 10.20
N PRO A 47 20.66 6.42 10.15
CA PRO A 47 20.85 7.83 9.82
C PRO A 47 20.42 8.15 8.39
N PHE A 48 20.62 7.24 7.43
CA PHE A 48 20.06 7.40 6.09
C PHE A 48 18.55 7.62 6.19
N PHE A 49 17.79 6.76 6.87
CA PHE A 49 16.34 6.96 7.06
C PHE A 49 15.95 8.20 7.89
N LEU A 50 16.82 8.69 8.78
CA LEU A 50 16.57 9.90 9.58
C LEU A 50 16.86 11.20 8.81
N TYR A 51 17.85 11.20 7.91
CA TYR A 51 18.32 12.37 7.16
C TYR A 51 17.88 12.37 5.69
N PHE A 52 17.44 11.24 5.14
CA PHE A 52 16.83 11.19 3.81
C PHE A 52 15.41 11.76 3.91
N PRO A 53 15.01 12.64 2.98
CA PRO A 53 13.68 13.25 3.02
C PRO A 53 12.60 12.17 2.98
N LYS A 54 11.85 12.06 4.08
CA LYS A 54 10.73 11.12 4.31
C LYS A 54 9.67 11.14 3.21
N SER A 55 9.67 12.19 2.38
CA SER A 55 8.68 12.51 1.36
C SER A 55 8.81 11.75 0.03
N SER A 56 9.78 10.84 -0.14
CA SER A 56 10.03 10.24 -1.46
C SER A 56 10.16 8.72 -1.52
N PHE A 57 10.23 8.01 -0.39
CA PHE A 57 10.37 6.53 -0.39
C PHE A 57 9.49 5.76 0.60
N PHE A 58 8.93 6.39 1.65
CA PHE A 58 8.24 5.68 2.75
C PHE A 58 6.87 6.25 3.13
N ALA A 59 6.39 7.26 2.40
CA ALA A 59 5.09 7.87 2.63
C ALA A 59 4.08 7.33 1.60
N ASP A 60 3.78 6.03 1.67
CA ASP A 60 2.71 5.44 0.86
C ASP A 60 1.37 5.55 1.59
N LEU A 61 1.02 6.78 1.97
CA LEU A 61 -0.31 7.09 2.44
C LEU A 61 -1.15 7.53 1.24
N THR A 62 -1.80 6.57 0.60
CA THR A 62 -2.53 6.80 -0.65
C THR A 62 -3.96 6.31 -0.55
N LYS A 63 -4.89 7.04 -1.19
CA LYS A 63 -6.30 6.62 -1.25
C LYS A 63 -6.45 5.23 -1.87
N THR A 64 -5.65 4.92 -2.89
CA THR A 64 -5.72 3.65 -3.63
C THR A 64 -5.40 2.46 -2.72
N GLN A 65 -4.32 2.51 -1.95
CA GLN A 65 -3.98 1.44 -1.02
C GLN A 65 -5.00 1.26 0.09
N LEU A 66 -5.53 2.36 0.63
CA LEU A 66 -6.59 2.28 1.65
C LEU A 66 -7.86 1.61 1.12
N ILE A 67 -8.22 1.84 -0.15
CA ILE A 67 -9.34 1.14 -0.81
C ILE A 67 -9.00 -0.35 -1.01
N GLU A 68 -7.79 -0.67 -1.44
CA GLU A 68 -7.33 -2.05 -1.62
C GLU A 68 -7.37 -2.84 -0.30
N PHE A 69 -6.83 -2.29 0.79
CA PHE A 69 -6.89 -2.91 2.11
C PHE A 69 -8.33 -3.07 2.62
N THR A 70 -9.17 -2.05 2.42
CA THR A 70 -10.60 -2.11 2.74
C THR A 70 -11.28 -3.27 2.01
N ASN A 71 -11.05 -3.41 0.71
CA ASN A 71 -11.66 -4.46 -0.10
C ASN A 71 -11.09 -5.85 0.19
N ALA A 72 -9.80 -5.96 0.55
CA ALA A 72 -9.20 -7.20 1.01
C ALA A 72 -9.87 -7.69 2.31
N ALA A 73 -10.01 -6.83 3.31
CA ALA A 73 -10.68 -7.17 4.57
C ALA A 73 -12.15 -7.58 4.38
N ARG A 74 -12.85 -6.95 3.42
CA ARG A 74 -14.23 -7.31 3.04
C ARG A 74 -14.29 -8.66 2.34
N HIS A 75 -13.36 -8.93 1.43
CA HIS A 75 -13.26 -10.19 0.71
C HIS A 75 -13.06 -11.37 1.67
N ASP A 76 -12.24 -11.21 2.71
CA ASP A 76 -11.98 -12.25 3.71
C ASP A 76 -13.25 -12.70 4.47
N LEU A 77 -14.29 -11.87 4.49
CA LEU A 77 -15.61 -12.18 5.07
C LEU A 77 -16.69 -12.48 4.02
N GLY A 78 -16.32 -12.62 2.75
CA GLY A 78 -17.27 -12.85 1.65
C GLY A 78 -18.19 -11.66 1.35
N LEU A 79 -17.81 -10.46 1.77
CA LEU A 79 -18.57 -9.23 1.50
C LEU A 79 -18.23 -8.69 0.10
N SER A 80 -19.22 -8.05 -0.54
CA SER A 80 -18.98 -7.37 -1.82
C SER A 80 -17.99 -6.20 -1.64
N PRO A 81 -17.06 -6.00 -2.59
CA PRO A 81 -16.14 -4.87 -2.54
C PRO A 81 -16.91 -3.55 -2.70
N VAL A 82 -16.43 -2.51 -2.03
CA VAL A 82 -16.87 -1.13 -2.27
C VAL A 82 -16.17 -0.58 -3.50
N ARG A 83 -16.90 0.22 -4.29
CA ARG A 83 -16.34 0.94 -5.45
C ARG A 83 -15.95 2.36 -5.07
N GLU A 84 -14.84 2.84 -5.61
CA GLU A 84 -14.49 4.26 -5.48
C GLU A 84 -15.58 5.12 -6.14
N ASN A 85 -16.00 6.17 -5.43
CA ASN A 85 -16.92 7.17 -5.93
C ASN A 85 -16.31 8.57 -5.75
N GLU A 86 -16.10 9.28 -6.87
CA GLU A 86 -15.43 10.59 -6.86
C GLU A 86 -16.22 11.68 -6.11
N VAL A 87 -17.55 11.58 -6.07
CA VAL A 87 -18.41 12.52 -5.33
C VAL A 87 -18.23 12.35 -3.81
N LEU A 88 -18.04 11.10 -3.35
CA LEU A 88 -17.64 10.84 -1.96
C LEU A 88 -16.19 11.25 -1.69
N SER A 89 -15.28 11.08 -2.65
CA SER A 89 -13.89 11.53 -2.50
C SER A 89 -13.82 13.06 -2.35
N GLU A 90 -14.65 13.81 -3.08
CA GLU A 90 -14.79 15.25 -2.90
C GLU A 90 -15.37 15.60 -1.52
N ALA A 91 -16.41 14.90 -1.05
CA ALA A 91 -16.92 15.09 0.32
C ALA A 91 -15.84 14.85 1.37
N ALA A 92 -15.05 13.79 1.22
CA ALA A 92 -13.94 13.47 2.11
C ALA A 92 -12.87 14.57 2.09
N PHE A 93 -12.56 15.12 0.90
CA PHE A 93 -11.63 16.23 0.74
C PHE A 93 -12.12 17.51 1.43
N LEU A 94 -13.40 17.86 1.27
CA LEU A 94 -13.98 19.04 1.90
C LEU A 94 -13.95 18.92 3.44
N LYS A 95 -14.32 17.76 3.98
CA LYS A 95 -14.21 17.46 5.41
C LYS A 95 -12.76 17.56 5.91
N ALA A 96 -11.83 16.95 5.19
CA ALA A 96 -10.41 16.96 5.53
C ALA A 96 -9.84 18.39 5.55
N LYS A 97 -10.21 19.20 4.56
CA LYS A 97 -9.82 20.60 4.45
C LYS A 97 -10.38 21.42 5.61
N ASP A 98 -11.64 21.23 5.99
CA ASP A 98 -12.26 21.93 7.12
C ASP A 98 -11.55 21.60 8.45
N MET A 99 -11.25 20.33 8.69
CA MET A 99 -10.47 19.88 9.87
C MET A 99 -9.09 20.53 9.96
N LEU A 100 -8.36 20.60 8.84
CA LEU A 100 -7.05 21.25 8.80
C LEU A 100 -7.16 22.76 9.00
N GLN A 101 -8.08 23.43 8.28
CA GLN A 101 -8.23 24.88 8.33
C GLN A 101 -8.64 25.40 9.71
N LYS A 102 -9.46 24.64 10.43
CA LYS A 102 -9.93 24.98 11.78
C LYS A 102 -9.15 24.28 12.89
N SER A 103 -8.12 23.50 12.54
CA SER A 103 -7.26 22.77 13.49
C SER A 103 -8.03 21.91 14.50
N TYR A 104 -9.00 21.13 14.03
CA TYR A 104 -9.74 20.15 14.85
C TYR A 104 -9.72 18.75 14.23
N PHE A 105 -9.87 17.73 15.07
CA PHE A 105 -9.99 16.33 14.65
C PHE A 105 -11.18 15.70 15.36
N ALA A 106 -12.33 15.69 14.68
CA ALA A 106 -13.57 15.12 15.20
C ALA A 106 -14.59 14.87 14.08
N HIS A 107 -15.52 13.93 14.28
CA HIS A 107 -16.68 13.73 13.39
C HIS A 107 -17.52 15.01 13.23
N TRP A 108 -17.83 15.69 14.34
CA TRP A 108 -18.57 16.96 14.34
C TRP A 108 -17.61 18.14 14.39
N SER A 109 -17.88 19.19 13.60
CA SER A 109 -17.06 20.40 13.68
C SER A 109 -17.31 21.15 15.00
N PRO A 110 -16.38 22.00 15.46
CA PRO A 110 -16.58 22.88 16.60
C PRO A 110 -17.81 23.81 16.46
N GLU A 111 -18.22 24.09 15.23
CA GLU A 111 -19.43 24.86 14.91
C GLU A 111 -20.70 24.00 14.83
N GLY A 112 -20.61 22.70 15.16
CA GLY A 112 -21.74 21.78 15.14
C GLY A 112 -22.09 21.24 13.75
N ILE A 113 -21.19 21.35 12.76
CA ILE A 113 -21.42 20.79 11.42
C ILE A 113 -21.31 19.26 11.48
N SER A 114 -22.38 18.58 11.06
CA SER A 114 -22.47 17.13 10.95
C SER A 114 -21.58 16.57 9.84
N PRO A 115 -21.02 15.34 9.97
CA PRO A 115 -20.26 14.71 8.87
C PRO A 115 -21.08 14.56 7.57
N TRP A 116 -22.40 14.42 7.70
CA TRP A 116 -23.31 14.27 6.55
C TRP A 116 -23.48 15.56 5.74
N HIS A 117 -23.09 16.71 6.31
CA HIS A 117 -23.06 17.98 5.58
C HIS A 117 -22.22 17.88 4.31
N TRP A 118 -21.08 17.20 4.36
CA TRP A 118 -20.14 17.10 3.25
C TRP A 118 -20.66 16.23 2.11
N PHE A 119 -21.45 15.19 2.44
CA PHE A 119 -22.15 14.39 1.44
C PHE A 119 -23.16 15.25 0.67
N ALA A 120 -23.96 16.06 1.37
CA ALA A 120 -24.92 16.97 0.74
C ALA A 120 -24.21 18.05 -0.10
N GLN A 121 -23.12 18.60 0.43
CA GLN A 121 -22.36 19.66 -0.24
C GLN A 121 -21.69 19.17 -1.53
N SER A 122 -21.23 17.91 -1.59
CA SER A 122 -20.70 17.32 -2.82
C SER A 122 -21.80 16.85 -3.78
N GLY A 123 -23.06 16.81 -3.34
CA GLY A 123 -24.19 16.33 -4.14
C GLY A 123 -24.35 14.81 -4.13
N TYR A 124 -23.68 14.09 -3.22
CA TYR A 124 -23.95 12.68 -3.02
C TYR A 124 -25.30 12.52 -2.30
N ASN A 125 -26.23 11.73 -2.85
CA ASN A 125 -27.50 11.43 -2.20
C ASN A 125 -27.47 10.02 -1.61
N TRP A 126 -27.52 9.89 -0.29
CA TRP A 126 -27.29 8.63 0.42
C TRP A 126 -28.55 8.08 1.10
N ARG A 127 -28.68 6.74 1.05
CA ARG A 127 -29.57 5.98 1.94
C ARG A 127 -28.85 5.59 3.24
N LEU A 128 -27.56 5.25 3.12
CA LEU A 128 -26.70 4.85 4.22
C LEU A 128 -25.34 5.54 4.04
N ALA A 129 -24.76 6.03 5.13
CA ALA A 129 -23.47 6.69 5.15
C ALA A 129 -22.65 6.27 6.38
N GLY A 130 -21.33 6.28 6.24
CA GLY A 130 -20.36 5.99 7.31
C GLY A 130 -19.10 6.83 7.16
N GLU A 131 -18.39 7.08 8.26
CA GLU A 131 -17.17 7.87 8.30
C GLU A 131 -16.13 7.20 9.20
N ASN A 132 -14.90 7.14 8.72
CA ASN A 132 -13.70 6.77 9.48
C ASN A 132 -12.66 7.89 9.34
N LEU A 133 -12.06 8.30 10.46
CA LEU A 133 -11.06 9.36 10.51
C LEU A 133 -9.71 8.82 11.01
N ALA A 134 -8.61 9.36 10.48
CA ALA A 134 -7.28 9.10 11.00
C ALA A 134 -6.38 10.34 10.84
N ILE A 135 -5.49 10.59 11.80
CA ILE A 135 -4.57 11.73 11.78
C ILE A 135 -3.15 11.33 12.22
N GLY A 136 -2.16 11.94 11.59
CA GLY A 136 -0.74 11.83 11.93
C GLY A 136 0.00 10.67 11.27
N PHE A 137 -0.71 9.75 10.60
CA PHE A 137 -0.13 8.54 10.01
C PHE A 137 0.73 8.82 8.77
N VAL A 138 1.80 8.05 8.57
CA VAL A 138 2.68 8.21 7.39
C VAL A 138 2.52 7.08 6.37
N ASP A 139 1.59 6.15 6.60
CA ASP A 139 1.55 4.85 5.91
C ASP A 139 0.12 4.27 5.93
N SER A 140 -0.34 3.79 4.77
CA SER A 140 -1.71 3.27 4.59
C SER A 140 -2.00 1.99 5.40
N GLU A 141 -1.01 1.10 5.53
CA GLU A 141 -1.16 -0.17 6.26
C GLU A 141 -1.42 0.11 7.75
N GLN A 142 -0.72 1.10 8.33
CA GLN A 142 -0.92 1.52 9.71
C GLN A 142 -2.29 2.15 9.95
N VAL A 143 -2.76 3.02 9.05
CA VAL A 143 -4.12 3.59 9.12
C VAL A 143 -5.16 2.48 9.11
N HIS A 144 -5.08 1.57 8.14
CA HIS A 144 -6.02 0.46 8.03
C HIS A 144 -5.97 -0.45 9.27
N SER A 145 -4.78 -0.80 9.76
CA SER A 145 -4.60 -1.62 10.96
C SER A 145 -5.17 -0.94 12.21
N ALA A 146 -5.02 0.39 12.34
CA ALA A 146 -5.59 1.14 13.45
C ALA A 146 -7.13 1.13 13.40
N TRP A 147 -7.72 1.34 12.22
CA TRP A 147 -9.17 1.22 12.03
C TRP A 147 -9.67 -0.20 12.33
N MET A 148 -9.00 -1.24 11.83
CA MET A 148 -9.39 -2.63 12.09
C MET A 148 -9.26 -3.03 13.56
N SER A 149 -8.41 -2.35 14.33
CA SER A 149 -8.27 -2.55 15.78
C SER A 149 -9.36 -1.84 16.60
N SER A 150 -10.08 -0.89 16.00
CA SER A 150 -11.17 -0.17 16.65
C SER A 150 -12.52 -0.71 16.21
N LEU A 151 -13.35 -1.16 17.17
CA LEU A 151 -14.65 -1.78 16.87
C LEU A 151 -15.53 -0.90 15.95
N LYS A 152 -15.67 0.39 16.26
CA LYS A 152 -16.51 1.31 15.49
C LYS A 152 -16.03 1.48 14.03
N HIS A 153 -14.72 1.66 13.85
CA HIS A 153 -14.13 1.85 12.52
C HIS A 153 -14.18 0.56 11.69
N ARG A 154 -13.90 -0.57 12.34
CA ARG A 154 -14.01 -1.90 11.75
C ARG A 154 -15.43 -2.20 11.31
N ASP A 155 -16.43 -1.83 12.10
CA ASP A 155 -17.84 -2.02 11.76
C ASP A 155 -18.21 -1.26 10.48
N ASN A 156 -17.69 -0.04 10.28
CA ASN A 156 -17.86 0.68 9.01
C ASN A 156 -17.22 -0.06 7.82
N ILE A 157 -15.96 -0.48 7.95
CA ILE A 157 -15.21 -1.19 6.89
C ILE A 157 -15.93 -2.48 6.49
N LEU A 158 -16.46 -3.21 7.46
CA LEU A 158 -17.08 -4.53 7.29
C LEU A 158 -18.60 -4.49 7.15
N ASN A 159 -19.21 -3.31 7.08
CA ASN A 159 -20.65 -3.21 6.88
C ASN A 159 -21.01 -3.64 5.44
N GLY A 160 -21.71 -4.76 5.33
CA GLY A 160 -22.15 -5.37 4.07
C GLY A 160 -23.19 -4.57 3.30
N GLU A 161 -23.75 -3.50 3.85
CA GLU A 161 -24.71 -2.62 3.15
C GLU A 161 -24.06 -1.51 2.34
N PHE A 162 -22.79 -1.16 2.62
CA PHE A 162 -22.07 -0.16 1.83
C PHE A 162 -21.72 -0.67 0.44
N ARG A 163 -21.77 0.22 -0.56
CA ARG A 163 -21.48 -0.09 -1.97
C ARG A 163 -20.38 0.79 -2.54
N GLU A 164 -20.20 1.97 -1.99
CA GLU A 164 -19.27 2.97 -2.47
C GLU A 164 -18.39 3.51 -1.33
N VAL A 165 -17.20 3.97 -1.70
CA VAL A 165 -16.25 4.59 -0.79
C VAL A 165 -15.61 5.80 -1.46
N GLY A 166 -15.39 6.87 -0.70
CA GLY A 166 -14.55 8.00 -1.07
C GLY A 166 -13.50 8.22 -0.01
N ILE A 167 -12.26 8.44 -0.41
CA ILE A 167 -11.15 8.64 0.53
C ILE A 167 -10.38 9.90 0.14
N SER A 168 -10.07 10.72 1.13
CA SER A 168 -9.13 11.82 0.99
C SER A 168 -7.96 11.64 1.94
N VAL A 169 -6.76 11.90 1.43
CA VAL A 169 -5.51 12.01 2.19
C VAL A 169 -5.00 13.42 1.98
N LEU A 170 -4.99 14.24 3.02
CA LEU A 170 -4.43 15.59 2.98
C LEU A 170 -3.30 15.74 3.98
N THR A 171 -2.27 16.47 3.59
CA THR A 171 -1.21 16.91 4.50
C THR A 171 -1.29 18.42 4.63
N GLY A 172 -1.28 18.91 5.87
CA GLY A 172 -1.36 20.33 6.15
C GLY A 172 -0.85 20.67 7.54
N ASN A 173 -0.84 21.97 7.85
CA ASN A 173 -0.49 22.42 9.19
C ASN A 173 -1.66 22.13 10.14
N PHE A 174 -1.41 21.31 11.16
CA PHE A 174 -2.32 21.05 12.26
C PHE A 174 -1.60 21.41 13.56
N GLN A 175 -2.13 22.38 14.30
CA GLN A 175 -1.55 22.84 15.57
C GLN A 175 -0.05 23.20 15.50
N GLY A 176 0.39 23.80 14.39
CA GLY A 176 1.77 24.26 14.19
C GLY A 176 2.72 23.19 13.62
N LYS A 177 2.22 22.01 13.24
CA LYS A 177 3.02 20.91 12.72
C LYS A 177 2.43 20.35 11.43
N GLU A 178 3.30 19.98 10.49
CA GLU A 178 2.88 19.28 9.27
C GLU A 178 2.35 17.89 9.64
N THR A 179 1.08 17.65 9.32
CA THR A 179 0.31 16.47 9.76
C THR A 179 -0.54 15.97 8.61
N SER A 180 -0.55 14.65 8.42
CA SER A 180 -1.45 13.97 7.50
C SER A 180 -2.81 13.73 8.15
N LEU A 181 -3.86 13.80 7.36
CA LEU A 181 -5.24 13.60 7.76
C LEU A 181 -5.93 12.76 6.70
N VAL A 182 -6.60 11.70 7.15
CA VAL A 182 -7.30 10.74 6.30
C VAL A 182 -8.77 10.75 6.67
N VAL A 183 -9.61 10.90 5.66
CA VAL A 183 -11.07 10.79 5.76
C VAL A 183 -11.51 9.69 4.82
N GLN A 184 -12.15 8.65 5.35
CA GLN A 184 -12.77 7.57 4.59
C GLN A 184 -14.28 7.63 4.80
N LEU A 185 -15.00 7.90 3.71
CA LEU A 185 -16.46 7.98 3.68
C LEU A 185 -17.02 6.78 2.94
N PHE A 186 -18.00 6.12 3.55
CA PHE A 186 -18.75 5.04 2.93
C PHE A 186 -20.16 5.49 2.57
N GLY A 187 -20.69 4.97 1.47
CA GLY A 187 -22.03 5.31 1.00
C GLY A 187 -22.76 4.18 0.29
N THR A 188 -24.08 4.26 0.35
CA THR A 188 -24.99 3.57 -0.57
C THR A 188 -26.02 4.58 -1.03
N GLN A 189 -26.05 4.85 -2.34
CA GLN A 189 -26.97 5.83 -2.91
C GLN A 189 -28.43 5.47 -2.66
N GLN A 190 -29.25 6.50 -2.50
CA GLN A 190 -30.69 6.35 -2.57
C GLN A 190 -31.06 6.07 -4.03
N VAL A 191 -31.69 4.94 -4.31
CA VAL A 191 -32.20 4.65 -5.66
C VAL A 191 -33.22 5.73 -6.00
N GLN A 192 -32.88 6.63 -6.93
CA GLN A 192 -33.88 7.46 -7.58
C GLN A 192 -34.79 6.51 -8.34
N ALA A 193 -36.09 6.50 -8.00
CA ALA A 193 -37.07 5.87 -8.87
C ALA A 193 -36.88 6.46 -10.27
N ALA A 194 -36.66 5.59 -11.26
CA ALA A 194 -36.61 6.01 -12.65
C ALA A 194 -37.84 6.89 -12.94
N PRO A 195 -37.73 7.98 -13.72
CA PRO A 195 -38.91 8.70 -14.17
C PRO A 195 -39.79 7.66 -14.87
N THR A 196 -40.99 7.43 -14.35
CA THR A 196 -41.99 6.60 -15.02
C THR A 196 -42.13 7.21 -16.41
N ALA A 197 -41.63 6.50 -17.43
CA ALA A 197 -41.82 6.90 -18.81
C ALA A 197 -43.34 7.02 -18.99
N GLN A 198 -43.83 8.25 -19.11
CA GLN A 198 -45.19 8.49 -19.55
C GLN A 198 -45.36 7.69 -20.83
N SER A 199 -46.27 6.73 -20.79
CA SER A 199 -46.65 5.91 -21.93
C SER A 199 -46.98 6.85 -23.08
N LYS A 200 -46.11 6.92 -24.09
CA LYS A 200 -46.44 7.52 -25.37
C LYS A 200 -47.69 6.79 -25.87
N GLU A 201 -48.82 7.47 -25.88
CA GLU A 201 -49.99 7.08 -26.65
C GLU A 201 -49.53 6.77 -28.07
N ALA A 202 -49.86 5.58 -28.54
CA ALA A 202 -49.62 5.17 -29.91
C ALA A 202 -50.50 6.04 -30.82
N ILE A 203 -49.90 7.07 -31.41
CA ILE A 203 -50.52 7.84 -32.48
C ILE A 203 -50.62 6.90 -33.69
N PHE A 204 -51.86 6.51 -34.00
CA PHE A 204 -52.22 5.77 -35.20
C PHE A 204 -51.99 6.67 -36.42
N LEU A 205 -50.99 6.34 -37.25
CA LEU A 205 -50.79 7.00 -38.54
C LEU A 205 -51.84 6.48 -39.55
N PRO A 206 -52.61 7.35 -40.24
CA PRO A 206 -53.45 6.90 -41.33
C PRO A 206 -52.62 6.56 -42.57
N ALA A 207 -53.04 5.52 -43.28
CA ALA A 207 -52.37 4.97 -44.47
C ALA A 207 -52.33 5.97 -45.65
N LEU A 208 -51.18 6.07 -46.31
CA LEU A 208 -51.01 6.75 -47.60
C LEU A 208 -51.40 5.82 -48.77
N PRO A 209 -52.13 6.30 -49.80
CA PRO A 209 -52.41 5.53 -51.00
C PRO A 209 -51.27 5.58 -52.04
N PRO A 210 -51.22 4.62 -53.00
CA PRO A 210 -50.10 4.45 -53.93
C PRO A 210 -50.37 5.06 -55.32
N ASN A 211 -49.31 5.57 -55.96
CA ASN A 211 -48.99 5.50 -57.41
C ASN A 211 -47.86 6.50 -57.72
N LEU A 212 -46.65 6.08 -58.16
CA LEU A 212 -46.20 5.53 -59.45
C LEU A 212 -45.73 6.60 -60.46
N VAL A 213 -44.51 6.35 -60.97
CA VAL A 213 -43.88 6.71 -62.26
C VAL A 213 -42.83 7.84 -62.27
N GLY A 214 -41.60 7.45 -62.67
CA GLY A 214 -40.79 8.18 -63.65
C GLY A 214 -39.45 8.77 -63.15
N GLY A 215 -38.32 8.17 -63.55
CA GLY A 215 -37.04 8.88 -63.70
C GLY A 215 -36.86 9.39 -65.15
N PRO A 216 -35.65 9.81 -65.61
CA PRO A 216 -34.41 10.11 -64.88
C PRO A 216 -33.78 11.47 -65.28
N GLU A 217 -32.54 11.70 -64.81
CA GLU A 217 -31.41 12.38 -65.50
C GLU A 217 -30.92 13.81 -65.10
N GLN A 218 -29.58 13.90 -65.06
CA GLN A 218 -28.67 15.04 -65.27
C GLN A 218 -27.99 15.80 -64.10
N LYS A 219 -26.65 15.63 -64.07
CA LYS A 219 -25.54 16.56 -63.71
C LYS A 219 -24.90 17.00 -65.08
N PRO A 220 -24.02 18.02 -65.26
CA PRO A 220 -23.20 18.78 -64.28
C PRO A 220 -22.92 20.29 -64.61
N ALA A 221 -21.95 20.87 -63.88
CA ALA A 221 -21.28 22.18 -64.07
C ALA A 221 -22.04 23.41 -63.53
N ASP A 222 -21.47 24.47 -62.93
CA ASP A 222 -20.08 24.94 -62.78
C ASP A 222 -20.01 25.99 -61.64
N LYS A 223 -18.81 26.13 -61.04
CA LYS A 223 -18.14 27.33 -60.48
C LYS A 223 -18.91 28.35 -59.60
N GLU A 224 -18.40 28.53 -58.37
CA GLU A 224 -17.88 29.84 -57.97
C GLU A 224 -16.83 29.71 -56.84
N GLU A 225 -15.78 30.52 -56.96
CA GLU A 225 -14.54 30.54 -56.21
C GLU A 225 -14.50 31.84 -55.40
N SER A 226 -14.25 31.80 -54.08
CA SER A 226 -13.74 32.96 -53.33
C SER A 226 -13.13 32.58 -51.96
N LEU A 227 -11.80 32.40 -51.99
CA LEU A 227 -10.76 33.03 -51.15
C LEU A 227 -10.87 33.13 -49.58
N VAL A 228 -10.03 32.31 -48.91
CA VAL A 228 -9.05 32.64 -47.81
C VAL A 228 -9.58 32.90 -46.37
N PRO A 229 -8.85 32.57 -45.25
CA PRO A 229 -7.83 31.54 -44.95
C PRO A 229 -8.16 30.62 -43.74
N LYS A 230 -7.42 29.50 -43.66
CA LYS A 230 -7.31 28.58 -42.51
C LYS A 230 -6.71 29.25 -41.28
N GLU A 231 -7.40 29.20 -40.14
CA GLU A 231 -6.77 29.10 -38.83
C GLU A 231 -7.12 27.74 -38.20
N GLN A 232 -6.15 26.84 -38.24
CA GLN A 232 -6.18 25.61 -37.46
C GLN A 232 -5.80 25.97 -36.03
N GLY A 233 -6.81 26.24 -35.20
CA GLY A 233 -6.68 26.15 -33.75
C GLY A 233 -6.35 24.70 -33.39
N GLN A 234 -5.06 24.44 -33.20
CA GLN A 234 -4.54 23.16 -32.72
C GLN A 234 -5.02 23.01 -31.27
N VAL A 235 -6.15 22.32 -31.09
CA VAL A 235 -6.54 21.77 -29.80
C VAL A 235 -5.47 20.74 -29.48
N LEU A 236 -4.52 21.14 -28.64
CA LEU A 236 -3.49 20.27 -28.11
C LEU A 236 -4.21 19.24 -27.23
N PHE A 237 -4.61 18.11 -27.82
CA PHE A 237 -4.90 16.91 -27.06
C PHE A 237 -3.61 16.58 -26.31
N ALA A 238 -3.57 16.93 -25.03
CA ALA A 238 -2.57 16.40 -24.13
C ALA A 238 -2.64 14.89 -24.27
N ALA A 239 -1.55 14.28 -24.73
CA ALA A 239 -1.43 12.84 -24.76
C ALA A 239 -1.79 12.31 -23.35
N PRO A 240 -2.54 11.20 -23.25
CA PRO A 240 -2.67 10.53 -21.96
C PRO A 240 -1.25 10.31 -21.41
N PRO A 241 -1.03 10.48 -20.09
CA PRO A 241 0.29 10.30 -19.51
C PRO A 241 0.85 8.97 -20.01
N PRO A 242 2.15 8.92 -20.41
CA PRO A 242 2.71 7.71 -20.97
C PRO A 242 2.39 6.57 -20.02
N GLN A 243 1.66 5.56 -20.51
CA GLN A 243 1.45 4.33 -19.77
C GLN A 243 2.84 3.82 -19.44
N LEU A 244 3.24 4.05 -18.20
CA LEU A 244 4.60 3.88 -17.72
C LEU A 244 5.04 2.48 -18.13
N GLU A 245 5.89 2.39 -19.16
CA GLU A 245 6.34 1.09 -19.63
C GLU A 245 6.93 0.37 -18.42
N ARG A 246 6.41 -0.81 -18.12
CA ARG A 246 6.77 -1.61 -16.95
C ARG A 246 8.19 -2.14 -17.13
N THR A 247 9.18 -1.25 -17.09
CA THR A 247 10.59 -1.56 -17.24
C THR A 247 11.08 -2.28 -15.99
N PHE A 248 12.18 -3.04 -16.10
CA PHE A 248 12.88 -3.57 -14.94
C PHE A 248 13.19 -2.47 -13.91
N ALA A 249 13.53 -1.25 -14.36
CA ALA A 249 13.72 -0.10 -13.48
C ALA A 249 12.44 0.22 -12.68
N PHE A 250 11.26 0.23 -13.30
CA PHE A 250 9.99 0.44 -12.59
C PHE A 250 9.71 -0.63 -11.54
N PHE A 251 9.91 -1.91 -11.87
CA PHE A 251 9.74 -3.00 -10.90
C PHE A 251 10.80 -2.96 -9.79
N PHE A 252 12.05 -2.63 -10.13
CA PHE A 252 13.14 -2.49 -9.18
C PHE A 252 12.88 -1.32 -8.23
N PHE A 253 12.49 -0.15 -8.74
CA PHE A 253 12.18 1.01 -7.90
C PHE A 253 10.92 0.80 -7.06
N ASN A 254 9.87 0.15 -7.60
CA ASN A 254 8.70 -0.23 -6.80
C ASN A 254 9.08 -1.22 -5.71
N PHE A 255 9.80 -2.31 -6.03
CA PHE A 255 10.26 -3.29 -5.04
C PHE A 255 11.15 -2.63 -3.98
N MET A 256 12.03 -1.71 -4.38
CA MET A 256 12.87 -0.96 -3.47
C MET A 256 12.07 0.01 -2.57
N ALA A 257 10.87 0.41 -2.99
CA ALA A 257 9.99 1.30 -2.25
C ALA A 257 8.99 0.56 -1.34
N SER A 258 8.31 -0.47 -1.84
CA SER A 258 7.25 -1.21 -1.12
C SER A 258 7.81 -2.31 -0.23
N ASP A 259 8.79 -3.06 -0.73
CA ASP A 259 9.17 -4.35 -0.16
C ASP A 259 10.60 -4.37 0.39
N TYR A 260 11.41 -3.34 0.16
CA TYR A 260 12.83 -3.31 0.53
C TYR A 260 13.07 -3.59 2.01
N TYR A 261 12.32 -2.92 2.89
CA TYR A 261 12.49 -3.11 4.33
C TYR A 261 12.18 -4.56 4.73
N GLY A 262 11.03 -5.08 4.31
CA GLY A 262 10.62 -6.46 4.57
C GLY A 262 11.56 -7.49 3.92
N PHE A 263 12.07 -7.20 2.73
CA PHE A 263 13.01 -8.05 2.01
C PHE A 263 14.38 -8.11 2.68
N VAL A 264 14.96 -6.95 3.02
CA VAL A 264 16.24 -6.86 3.74
C VAL A 264 16.11 -7.52 5.12
N GLN A 265 15.01 -7.27 5.83
CA GLN A 265 14.72 -7.91 7.12
C GLN A 265 14.58 -9.44 6.98
N LYS A 266 13.86 -9.93 5.96
CA LYS A 266 13.81 -11.37 5.64
C LYS A 266 15.20 -11.93 5.34
N ILE A 267 16.01 -11.27 4.50
CA ILE A 267 17.38 -11.72 4.19
C ILE A 267 18.23 -11.80 5.46
N ILE A 268 18.17 -10.78 6.32
CA ILE A 268 18.91 -10.77 7.59
C ILE A 268 18.45 -11.93 8.46
N TYR A 269 17.13 -12.14 8.64
CA TYR A 269 16.64 -13.24 9.49
C TYR A 269 16.94 -14.63 8.92
N TRP A 270 16.78 -14.85 7.63
CA TRP A 270 17.11 -16.14 7.00
C TRP A 270 18.60 -16.44 7.08
N SER A 271 19.46 -15.44 6.88
CA SER A 271 20.92 -15.62 7.02
C SER A 271 21.34 -15.86 8.48
N PHE A 272 20.75 -15.17 9.46
CA PHE A 272 20.94 -15.48 10.89
C PHE A 272 20.46 -16.88 11.26
N GLY A 273 19.27 -17.27 10.77
CA GLY A 273 18.69 -18.59 11.03
C GLY A 273 19.58 -19.72 10.51
N LEU A 274 20.15 -19.57 9.32
CA LEU A 274 21.09 -20.55 8.75
C LEU A 274 22.39 -20.66 9.59
N ILE A 275 22.92 -19.53 10.05
CA ILE A 275 24.12 -19.52 10.92
C ILE A 275 23.82 -20.18 12.27
N MET A 276 22.68 -19.85 12.88
CA MET A 276 22.23 -20.44 14.15
C MET A 276 21.98 -21.94 14.02
N LEU A 277 21.35 -22.39 12.94
CA LEU A 277 21.15 -23.81 12.66
C LEU A 277 22.49 -24.54 12.52
N SER A 278 23.45 -23.94 11.82
CA SER A 278 24.81 -24.49 11.69
C SER A 278 25.53 -24.62 13.04
N LEU A 279 25.41 -23.60 13.90
CA LEU A 279 25.96 -23.62 15.27
C LEU A 279 25.30 -24.68 16.15
N LEU A 280 23.97 -24.77 16.14
CA LEU A 280 23.21 -25.75 16.91
C LEU A 280 23.53 -27.18 16.46
N LEU A 281 23.63 -27.42 15.16
CA LEU A 281 24.06 -28.72 14.62
C LEU A 281 25.49 -29.06 15.08
N THR A 282 26.40 -28.08 15.09
CA THR A 282 27.77 -28.31 15.58
C THR A 282 27.78 -28.71 17.05
N VAL A 283 27.06 -27.99 17.91
CA VAL A 283 26.92 -28.31 19.34
C VAL A 283 26.24 -29.66 19.55
N PHE A 284 25.22 -29.98 18.75
CA PHE A 284 24.54 -31.27 18.78
C PHE A 284 25.51 -32.43 18.44
N TYR A 285 26.30 -32.30 17.36
CA TYR A 285 27.27 -33.32 16.99
C TYR A 285 28.36 -33.51 18.06
N ASP A 286 28.83 -32.42 18.66
CA ASP A 286 29.79 -32.48 19.78
C ASP A 286 29.22 -33.27 20.98
N ILE A 287 27.99 -32.97 21.39
CA ILE A 287 27.36 -33.58 22.58
C ILE A 287 26.98 -35.05 22.34
N PHE A 288 26.37 -35.34 21.19
CA PHE A 288 25.69 -36.62 20.96
C PHE A 288 26.49 -37.63 20.15
N ILE A 289 27.46 -37.19 19.34
CA ILE A 289 28.16 -38.05 18.38
C ILE A 289 29.64 -38.22 18.73
N TYR A 290 30.36 -37.16 19.14
CA TYR A 290 31.83 -37.24 19.18
C TYR A 290 32.43 -37.72 20.52
N LYS A 291 31.74 -37.59 21.65
CA LYS A 291 31.95 -38.32 22.92
C LYS A 291 31.01 -37.75 23.98
N ARG A 292 30.14 -38.60 24.54
CA ARG A 292 29.17 -38.22 25.58
C ARG A 292 29.86 -37.40 26.69
N PHE A 293 29.58 -36.10 26.74
CA PHE A 293 29.82 -35.14 27.84
C PHE A 293 31.06 -34.22 27.83
N GLU A 294 31.98 -34.29 26.87
CA GLU A 294 33.04 -33.27 26.73
C GLU A 294 32.87 -32.42 25.48
N ILE A 295 32.51 -31.13 25.67
CA ILE A 295 32.40 -30.16 24.57
C ILE A 295 33.80 -29.84 24.06
N GLN A 296 34.15 -30.38 22.90
CA GLN A 296 35.44 -30.14 22.24
C GLN A 296 35.53 -28.69 21.72
N HIS A 297 34.45 -28.17 21.13
CA HIS A 297 34.41 -26.82 20.57
C HIS A 297 33.71 -25.83 21.52
N LYS A 298 34.32 -25.57 22.67
CA LYS A 298 33.76 -24.64 23.68
C LYS A 298 33.50 -23.23 23.11
N ASP A 299 34.26 -22.81 22.09
CA ASP A 299 34.05 -21.55 21.39
C ASP A 299 32.75 -21.53 20.57
N ALA A 300 32.27 -22.68 20.09
CA ALA A 300 31.00 -22.78 19.36
C ALA A 300 29.81 -22.50 20.27
N VAL A 301 29.85 -22.95 21.53
CA VAL A 301 28.82 -22.66 22.54
C VAL A 301 28.77 -21.16 22.83
N LEU A 302 29.93 -20.54 23.08
CA LEU A 302 30.00 -19.10 23.31
C LEU A 302 29.50 -18.30 22.10
N LYS A 303 29.90 -18.69 20.89
CA LYS A 303 29.40 -18.09 19.65
C LYS A 303 27.89 -18.22 19.51
N ALA A 304 27.31 -19.38 19.82
CA ALA A 304 25.86 -19.60 19.78
C ALA A 304 25.11 -18.70 20.78
N VAL A 305 25.63 -18.53 22.00
CA VAL A 305 25.03 -17.62 23.00
C VAL A 305 25.10 -16.16 22.55
N ILE A 306 26.27 -15.72 22.03
CA ILE A 306 26.44 -14.35 21.54
C ILE A 306 25.54 -14.08 20.34
N PHE A 307 25.54 -14.97 19.34
CA PHE A 307 24.71 -14.82 18.14
C PHE A 307 23.21 -14.89 18.47
N GLY A 308 22.81 -15.79 19.36
CA GLY A 308 21.42 -15.89 19.82
C GLY A 308 20.97 -14.62 20.53
N SER A 309 21.81 -14.06 21.40
CA SER A 309 21.53 -12.81 22.11
C SER A 309 21.47 -11.61 21.15
N LEU A 310 22.34 -11.57 20.15
CA LEU A 310 22.36 -10.52 19.14
C LEU A 310 21.18 -10.62 18.18
N TRP A 311 20.78 -11.84 17.81
CA TRP A 311 19.56 -12.09 17.05
C TRP A 311 18.31 -11.67 17.84
N PHE A 312 18.24 -12.00 19.13
CA PHE A 312 17.18 -11.56 20.03
C PHE A 312 17.14 -10.02 20.16
N ALA A 313 18.29 -9.36 20.35
CA ALA A 313 18.36 -7.91 20.39
C ALA A 313 17.91 -7.27 19.06
N LEU A 314 18.26 -7.87 17.92
CA LEU A 314 17.81 -7.42 16.60
C LEU A 314 16.30 -7.63 16.37
N LEU A 315 15.69 -8.65 16.99
CA LEU A 315 14.23 -8.85 16.99
C LEU A 315 13.51 -7.79 17.84
N PHE A 316 14.14 -7.30 18.92
CA PHE A 316 13.53 -6.27 19.79
C PHE A 316 13.78 -4.83 19.30
N LEU A 317 14.84 -4.58 18.53
CA LEU A 317 15.11 -3.29 17.85
C LEU A 317 14.38 -3.21 16.49
N ASP A 318 13.10 -3.57 16.49
CA ASP A 318 12.24 -3.64 15.31
C ASP A 318 11.67 -2.28 14.90
N LYS A 319 11.13 -2.19 13.67
CA LYS A 319 10.45 -0.99 13.10
C LYS A 319 9.53 -0.32 14.15
N LEU A 320 8.82 -1.13 14.92
CA LEU A 320 7.87 -0.71 15.95
C LEU A 320 8.49 0.09 17.11
N LEU A 321 9.75 -0.18 17.49
CA LEU A 321 10.41 0.54 18.57
C LEU A 321 10.91 1.91 18.11
N ILE A 322 11.39 2.00 16.86
CA ILE A 322 11.75 3.26 16.21
C ILE A 322 10.50 4.11 15.93
N ILE A 323 9.39 3.49 15.50
CA ILE A 323 8.11 4.17 15.30
C ILE A 323 7.53 4.68 16.63
N LYS A 324 7.64 3.91 17.73
CA LYS A 324 7.25 4.37 19.07
C LYS A 324 8.09 5.55 19.57
N LEU A 325 9.34 5.67 19.13
CA LEU A 325 10.22 6.82 19.40
C LEU A 325 9.91 8.03 18.49
N ILE A 326 9.29 7.79 17.32
CA ILE A 326 8.81 8.82 16.40
C ILE A 326 7.40 9.29 16.77
N ALA A 327 6.66 8.52 17.58
CA ALA A 327 5.25 8.67 17.92
C ALA A 327 4.81 10.14 17.98
N TYR A 328 4.36 10.61 16.83
CA TYR A 328 3.25 11.53 16.74
C TYR A 328 2.07 10.79 17.36
N GLU A 329 1.23 11.45 18.15
CA GLU A 329 0.02 10.82 18.67
C GLU A 329 -0.89 10.47 17.48
N PHE A 330 -0.72 9.28 16.93
CA PHE A 330 -1.58 8.74 15.89
C PHE A 330 -2.96 8.52 16.52
N GLN A 331 -3.98 9.14 15.94
CA GLN A 331 -5.34 9.07 16.47
C GLN A 331 -6.30 8.62 15.38
N VAL A 332 -7.27 7.83 15.79
CA VAL A 332 -8.48 7.47 15.03
C VAL A 332 -9.67 7.89 15.89
N ASP A 333 -10.71 8.47 15.30
CA ASP A 333 -11.94 8.93 15.98
C ASP A 333 -13.14 8.13 15.50
#